data_AF-A0A7S3PTI5-F1
#
_entry.id   AF-A0A7S3PTI5-F1
#
_cell.length_a   1.000
_cell.length_b   1.000
_cell.length_c   1.000
_cell.angle_alpha   90.00
_cell.angle_beta   90.00
_cell.angle_gamma   90.00
#
_symmetry.space_group_name_H-M   'P 1'
#
loop_
_entity.id
_entity.type
_entity.pdbx_description
1 polymer ?
#
loop_
_entity_poly.entity_id
_entity_poly.type
_entity_poly.pdbx_seq_one_letter_code
_entity_poly.pdbx_strand_id
1 'polypeptide(L)'
;KNLTIIGATAIEDRLQEGVPETIQRLGEAGIKLWVMTGDKMETAINIGYASKILQKNMPIVKLQCETDVVLKRRLEMLRNTLGLPEEVNGISGRLLTGK
;
A
#
# COMPACT_ATOMS: atom_id res chain seq x y z
N LYS A 1 -33.54 9.34 10.33
CA LYS A 1 -32.33 8.57 10.69
C LYS A 1 -32.75 7.49 11.68
N ASN A 2 -33.09 6.29 11.22
CA ASN A 2 -33.27 5.08 12.03
C ASN A 2 -33.02 3.90 11.07
N LEU A 3 -31.81 3.35 11.08
CA LEU A 3 -31.45 2.16 10.32
C LEU A 3 -31.12 1.06 11.32
N THR A 4 -31.65 -0.15 11.08
CA THR A 4 -31.32 -1.36 11.84
C THR A 4 -30.43 -2.23 10.97
N ILE A 5 -29.23 -2.55 11.45
CA ILE A 5 -28.34 -3.49 10.77
C ILE A 5 -28.90 -4.90 10.95
N ILE A 6 -29.18 -5.59 9.85
CA ILE A 6 -29.75 -6.95 9.85
C ILE A 6 -28.70 -8.04 9.55
N GLY A 7 -27.49 -7.65 9.17
CA GLY A 7 -26.39 -8.56 8.83
C GLY A 7 -25.27 -7.87 8.06
N ALA A 8 -24.27 -8.65 7.69
CA ALA A 8 -23.14 -8.25 6.84
C ALA A 8 -22.79 -9.39 5.88
N THR A 9 -22.29 -9.06 4.71
CA THR A 9 -21.71 -10.02 3.75
C THR A 9 -20.25 -9.68 3.53
N ALA A 10 -19.46 -10.69 3.15
CA ALA A 10 -18.06 -10.53 2.77
C ALA A 10 -17.83 -11.29 1.45
N ILE A 11 -17.14 -10.64 0.52
CA ILE A 11 -16.70 -11.25 -0.73
C ILE A 11 -15.17 -11.15 -0.73
N GLU A 12 -14.52 -12.26 -1.03
CA GLU A 12 -13.07 -12.34 -1.14
C GLU A 12 -12.64 -12.16 -2.59
N ASP A 13 -11.74 -11.21 -2.84
CA ASP A 13 -11.09 -11.08 -4.13
C ASP A 13 -10.07 -12.21 -4.30
N ARG A 14 -10.41 -13.16 -5.17
CA ARG A 14 -9.55 -14.31 -5.43
C ARG A 14 -8.29 -13.87 -6.18
N LEU A 15 -7.15 -14.19 -5.60
CA LEU A 15 -5.86 -14.09 -6.26
C LEU A 15 -5.66 -15.27 -7.21
N GLN A 16 -4.73 -15.11 -8.14
CA GLN A 16 -4.25 -16.23 -8.95
C GLN A 16 -3.53 -17.24 -8.06
N GLU A 17 -3.57 -18.51 -8.48
CA GLU A 17 -2.90 -19.60 -7.77
C GLU A 17 -1.39 -19.31 -7.61
N GLY A 18 -0.86 -19.55 -6.41
CA GLY A 18 0.57 -19.38 -6.13
C GLY A 18 1.04 -17.94 -5.89
N VAL A 19 0.18 -16.93 -6.04
CA VAL A 19 0.55 -15.51 -5.84
C VAL A 19 1.07 -15.26 -4.42
N PRO A 20 0.36 -15.64 -3.33
CA PRO A 20 0.83 -15.38 -1.97
C PRO A 20 2.17 -16.05 -1.67
N GLU A 21 2.35 -17.30 -2.12
CA GLU A 21 3.58 -18.07 -1.89
C GLU A 21 4.76 -17.52 -2.67
N THR A 22 4.53 -17.04 -3.89
CA THR A 22 5.56 -16.43 -4.73
C THR A 22 6.03 -15.11 -4.13
N ILE A 23 5.09 -14.24 -3.76
CA ILE A 23 5.39 -12.95 -3.13
C ILE A 23 6.18 -13.14 -1.83
N GLN A 24 5.76 -14.11 -1.01
CA GLN A 24 6.47 -14.42 0.22
C GLN A 24 7.93 -14.83 -0.06
N ARG A 25 8.17 -15.73 -1.03
CA ARG A 25 9.53 -16.15 -1.41
C ARG A 25 10.38 -15.01 -1.95
N LEU A 26 9.80 -14.11 -2.75
CA LEU A 26 10.48 -12.92 -3.25
C LEU A 26 10.89 -12.00 -2.08
N GLY A 27 10.00 -11.81 -1.10
CA GLY A 27 10.30 -11.06 0.12
C GLY A 27 11.41 -11.70 0.97
N GLU A 28 11.37 -13.02 1.16
CA GLU A 28 12.40 -13.79 1.87
C GLU A 28 13.76 -13.73 1.15
N ALA A 29 13.76 -13.61 -0.18
CA ALA A 29 14.96 -13.38 -0.99
C ALA A 29 15.48 -11.93 -0.95
N GLY A 30 14.83 -11.03 -0.20
CA GLY A 30 15.21 -9.62 -0.08
C GLY A 30 14.78 -8.74 -1.25
N ILE A 31 13.89 -9.22 -2.12
CA ILE A 31 13.38 -8.46 -3.27
C ILE A 31 12.26 -7.53 -2.78
N LYS A 32 12.45 -6.22 -3.00
CA LYS A 32 11.47 -5.20 -2.65
C LYS A 32 10.36 -5.16 -3.71
N LEU A 33 9.12 -5.41 -3.31
CA LEU A 33 7.95 -5.41 -4.20
C LEU A 33 7.17 -4.10 -4.08
N TRP A 34 6.78 -3.57 -5.24
CA TRP A 34 5.93 -2.37 -5.34
C TRP A 34 4.69 -2.74 -6.14
N VAL A 35 3.53 -2.36 -5.63
CA VAL A 35 2.25 -2.52 -6.33
C VAL A 35 1.78 -1.16 -6.80
N MET A 36 1.63 -1.01 -8.11
CA MET A 36 1.02 0.16 -8.73
C MET A 36 -0.35 -0.26 -9.26
N THR A 37 -1.41 0.35 -8.74
CA THR A 37 -2.80 0.06 -9.15
C THR A 37 -3.59 1.35 -9.33
N GLY A 38 -4.53 1.34 -10.27
CA GLY A 38 -5.53 2.40 -10.44
C GLY A 38 -6.84 2.12 -9.68
N ASP A 39 -6.88 1.06 -8.89
CA ASP A 39 -8.04 0.71 -8.07
C ASP A 39 -8.09 1.56 -6.78
N LYS A 40 -9.23 1.54 -6.10
CA LYS A 40 -9.43 2.25 -4.83
C LYS A 40 -8.45 1.76 -3.77
N MET A 41 -8.11 2.66 -2.84
CA MET A 41 -7.15 2.38 -1.78
C MET A 41 -7.59 1.22 -0.89
N GLU A 42 -8.88 1.11 -0.60
CA GLU A 42 -9.44 0.04 0.22
C GLU A 42 -9.24 -1.33 -0.43
N THR A 43 -9.50 -1.44 -1.73
CA THR A 43 -9.27 -2.68 -2.50
C THR A 43 -7.79 -3.01 -2.56
N ALA A 44 -6.93 -2.02 -2.82
CA ALA A 44 -5.48 -2.21 -2.84
C ALA A 44 -4.93 -2.72 -1.51
N ILE A 45 -5.47 -2.24 -0.38
CA ILE A 45 -5.10 -2.72 0.96
C ILE A 45 -5.58 -4.17 1.16
N ASN A 46 -6.82 -4.49 0.78
CA ASN A 46 -7.35 -5.86 0.88
C ASN A 46 -6.51 -6.86 0.08
N ILE A 47 -6.18 -6.52 -1.18
CA ILE A 47 -5.29 -7.30 -2.04
C ILE A 47 -3.89 -7.39 -1.44
N GLY A 48 -3.37 -6.29 -0.87
CA GLY A 48 -2.08 -6.28 -0.19
C GLY A 48 -2.00 -7.30 0.95
N TYR A 49 -3.06 -7.44 1.75
CA TYR A 49 -3.14 -8.48 2.78
C TYR A 49 -3.34 -9.88 2.21
N ALA A 50 -4.23 -10.06 1.25
CA ALA A 50 -4.49 -11.35 0.61
C ALA A 50 -3.23 -11.93 -0.05
N SER A 51 -2.43 -11.06 -0.66
CA SER A 51 -1.20 -11.42 -1.39
C SER A 51 0.04 -11.52 -0.50
N LYS A 52 -0.09 -11.29 0.82
CA LYS A 52 1.00 -11.26 1.81
C LYS A 52 2.07 -10.18 1.58
N ILE A 53 1.81 -9.18 0.74
CA ILE A 53 2.65 -7.97 0.62
C ILE A 53 2.53 -7.14 1.90
N LEU A 54 1.31 -7.03 2.45
CA LEU A 54 1.05 -6.41 3.73
C LEU A 54 0.88 -7.50 4.79
N GLN A 55 1.57 -7.35 5.92
CA GLN A 55 1.43 -8.23 7.08
C GLN A 55 0.68 -7.52 8.20
N LYS A 56 -0.06 -8.27 9.04
CA LYS A 56 -0.91 -7.70 10.11
C LYS A 56 -0.16 -6.77 11.08
N ASN A 57 1.13 -7.02 11.30
CA ASN A 57 1.95 -6.24 12.24
C ASN A 57 2.80 -5.17 11.54
N MET A 58 2.63 -4.96 10.23
CA MET A 58 3.37 -3.96 9.51
C MET A 58 2.74 -2.57 9.72
N PRO A 59 3.52 -1.54 10.13
CA PRO A 59 3.01 -0.19 10.20
C PRO A 59 2.66 0.30 8.79
N ILE A 60 1.43 0.77 8.60
CA ILE A 60 0.96 1.32 7.33
C ILE A 60 1.03 2.84 7.40
N VAL A 61 1.83 3.43 6.51
CA VAL A 61 1.89 4.87 6.31
C VAL A 61 0.98 5.25 5.14
N LYS A 62 -0.06 6.04 5.41
CA LYS A 62 -1.00 6.53 4.38
C LYS A 62 -0.65 7.96 4.00
N LEU A 63 -0.46 8.18 2.70
CA LEU A 63 -0.19 9.49 2.11
C LEU A 63 -1.27 9.81 1.08
N GLN A 64 -2.13 10.77 1.42
CA GLN A 64 -3.15 11.32 0.53
C GLN A 64 -3.14 12.83 0.65
N CYS A 65 -3.11 13.52 -0.50
CA CYS A 65 -3.05 14.97 -0.61
C CYS A 65 -3.83 15.42 -1.83
N GLU A 66 -4.41 16.62 -1.77
CA GLU A 66 -5.15 17.22 -2.89
C GLU A 66 -4.23 17.97 -3.87
N THR A 67 -3.03 18.36 -3.42
CA THR A 67 -2.07 19.11 -4.22
C THR A 67 -0.65 18.61 -4.03
N ASP A 68 0.17 18.78 -5.06
CA ASP A 68 1.59 18.41 -5.05
C ASP A 68 2.38 19.17 -3.97
N VAL A 69 2.00 20.41 -3.67
CA VAL A 69 2.66 21.24 -2.64
C VAL A 69 2.46 20.61 -1.26
N VAL A 70 1.23 20.21 -0.93
CA VAL A 70 0.91 19.56 0.34
C VAL A 70 1.57 18.17 0.41
N LEU A 71 1.61 17.46 -0.71
CA LEU A 71 2.25 16.14 -0.79
C LEU A 71 3.73 16.21 -0.49
N LYS A 72 4.47 17.13 -1.13
CA LYS A 72 5.91 17.32 -0.88
C LYS A 72 6.18 17.61 0.58
N ARG A 73 5.40 18.51 1.19
CA ARG A 73 5.54 18.85 2.61
C ARG A 73 5.26 17.66 3.53
N ARG A 74 4.20 16.88 3.27
CA ARG A 74 3.89 15.68 4.08
C ARG A 74 4.94 14.59 3.92
N LEU A 75 5.43 14.38 2.71
CA LEU A 75 6.50 13.43 2.42
C LEU A 75 7.77 13.79 3.20
N GLU A 76 8.14 15.07 3.21
CA GLU A 76 9.30 15.56 3.96
C GLU A 76 9.14 15.40 5.48
N MET A 77 7.96 15.69 6.02
CA MET A 77 7.68 15.46 7.45
C MET A 77 7.78 13.97 7.82
N LEU A 78 7.27 13.07 6.98
CA LEU A 78 7.36 11.63 7.21
C LEU A 78 8.80 11.12 7.10
N ARG A 79 9.54 11.59 6.09
CA ARG A 79 10.97 11.28 5.92
C ARG A 79 11.73 11.60 7.20
N ASN A 80 11.53 12.79 7.75
CA ASN A 80 12.21 13.24 8.97
C ASN A 80 11.78 12.43 10.20
N THR A 81 10.48 12.16 10.35
CA THR A 81 9.95 11.37 11.47
C THR A 81 10.46 9.93 11.48
N LEU A 82 10.61 9.32 10.30
CA LEU A 82 11.04 7.94 10.12
C LEU A 82 12.57 7.80 9.99
N GLY A 83 13.33 8.89 10.00
CA GLY A 83 14.78 8.88 9.83
C GLY A 83 15.25 8.31 8.50
N LEU A 84 14.45 8.47 7.43
CA LEU A 84 14.76 7.90 6.12
C LEU A 84 15.84 8.74 5.41
N PRO A 85 16.82 8.11 4.73
CA PRO A 85 17.87 8.82 4.00
C PRO A 85 17.30 9.61 2.82
N GLU A 86 17.97 10.70 2.41
CA GLU A 86 17.53 11.53 1.27
C GLU A 86 17.49 10.76 -0.05
N GLU A 87 18.37 9.76 -0.20
CA GLU A 87 18.40 8.86 -1.34
C GLU A 87 18.28 7.41 -0.87
N VAL A 88 17.25 6.73 -1.35
CA VAL A 88 17.19 5.27 -1.32
C VAL A 88 17.90 4.81 -2.59
N ASN A 89 19.20 4.50 -2.49
CA ASN A 89 19.99 3.96 -3.59
C ASN A 89 19.20 2.89 -4.36
N GLY A 90 18.90 3.16 -5.64
CA GLY A 90 18.32 2.19 -6.57
C GLY A 90 16.81 2.24 -6.79
N ILE A 91 16.04 3.15 -6.18
CA ILE A 91 14.61 3.33 -6.50
C ILE A 91 14.36 4.75 -7.03
N SER A 92 14.55 4.93 -8.34
CA SER A 92 14.05 6.10 -9.06
C SER A 92 12.53 5.96 -9.26
N GLY A 93 11.77 6.10 -8.19
CA GLY A 93 10.31 6.14 -8.23
C GLY A 93 9.83 7.54 -8.60
N ARG A 94 9.57 7.80 -9.89
CA ARG A 94 8.82 8.98 -10.31
C ARG A 94 7.40 8.82 -9.82
N LEU A 95 6.95 9.70 -8.92
CA LEU A 95 5.55 9.77 -8.52
C LEU A 95 4.71 10.07 -9.78
N LEU A 96 4.03 9.06 -10.29
CA LEU A 96 3.03 9.23 -11.33
C LEU A 96 1.75 9.67 -10.63
N THR A 97 1.52 10.98 -10.54
CA THR A 97 0.21 11.50 -10.20
C THR A 97 -0.71 11.19 -11.38
N GLY A 98 -1.66 10.27 -11.16
CA GLY A 98 -2.80 10.13 -12.07
C GLY A 98 -3.60 11.43 -12.06
N LYS A 99 -4.08 11.85 -13.22
CA LYS A 99 -5.00 13.00 -13.36
C LYS A 99 -6.24 12.82 -12.49
#